data_AF-A0A4U7D3S5-F1
#
_entry.id   AF-A0A4U7D3S5-F1
#
_cell.length_a   1.000
_cell.length_b   1.000
_cell.length_c   1.000
_cell.angle_alpha   90.00
_cell.angle_beta   90.00
_cell.angle_gamma   90.00
#
_symmetry.space_group_name_H-M   'P 1'
#
loop_
_entity.id
_entity.type
_entity.pdbx_description
1 polymer ?
#
loop_
_entity_poly.entity_id
_entity_poly.type
_entity_poly.pdbx_seq_one_letter_code
_entity_poly.pdbx_strand_id
1 'polypeptide(L)'
;ELYVRWAQWGLLGTSHARFHGTTPREPWHFGEEAEAIVRDYAKERYRLLPYLYSYAERAARTGLPVMRPLVLEFEDDPAAAGVDTQLLLGEEILVAPILRPGGRREVYLPEGEWVDYWSGARHEGGRSI
;
A
#
# COMPACT_ATOMS: atom_id res chain seq x y z
N GLU A 1 -7.98 -13.36 -9.75
CA GLU A 1 -8.09 -11.96 -9.30
C GLU A 1 -7.83 -11.78 -7.79
N LEU A 2 -8.64 -12.33 -6.88
CA LEU A 2 -8.52 -12.10 -5.43
C LEU A 2 -7.10 -12.35 -4.89
N TYR A 3 -6.49 -13.50 -5.23
CA TYR A 3 -5.12 -13.83 -4.82
C TYR A 3 -4.11 -12.73 -5.19
N VAL A 4 -4.17 -12.25 -6.44
CA VAL A 4 -3.29 -11.20 -6.94
C VAL A 4 -3.52 -9.89 -6.19
N ARG A 5 -4.78 -9.46 -6.02
CA ARG A 5 -5.09 -8.23 -5.26
C ARG A 5 -4.60 -8.29 -3.82
N TRP A 6 -4.73 -9.44 -3.18
CA TRP A 6 -4.22 -9.64 -1.82
C TRP A 6 -2.69 -9.67 -1.75
N ALA A 7 -2.03 -10.25 -2.74
CA ALA A 7 -0.57 -10.25 -2.81
C ALA A 7 -0.03 -8.83 -3.02
N GLN A 8 -0.65 -8.03 -3.90
CA GLN A 8 -0.29 -6.62 -4.11
C GLN A 8 -0.39 -5.82 -2.81
N TRP A 9 -1.53 -5.94 -2.11
CA TRP A 9 -1.73 -5.33 -0.80
C TRP A 9 -0.71 -5.81 0.25
N GLY A 10 -0.51 -7.13 0.36
CA GLY A 10 0.39 -7.69 1.36
C GLY A 10 1.87 -7.40 1.10
N LEU A 11 2.26 -7.10 -0.14
CA LEU A 11 3.65 -6.79 -0.49
C LEU A 11 3.96 -5.30 -0.39
N LEU A 12 3.05 -4.42 -0.83
CA LEU A 12 3.29 -2.97 -0.90
C LEU A 12 2.36 -2.12 -0.02
N GLY A 13 1.52 -2.74 0.81
CA GLY A 13 0.62 -2.03 1.74
C GLY A 13 0.83 -2.37 3.20
N THR A 14 1.76 -3.27 3.53
CA THR A 14 1.95 -3.72 4.91
C THR A 14 3.42 -3.73 5.36
N SER A 15 3.61 -3.66 6.68
CA SER A 15 4.93 -3.79 7.30
C SER A 15 5.51 -5.19 7.13
N HIS A 16 4.67 -6.24 7.13
CA HIS A 16 5.07 -7.64 6.98
C HIS A 16 4.24 -8.32 5.89
N ALA A 17 4.91 -9.10 5.04
CA ALA A 17 4.30 -9.87 3.97
C ALA A 17 4.37 -11.37 4.30
N ARG A 18 3.24 -12.07 4.25
CA ARG A 18 3.19 -13.52 4.45
C ARG A 18 2.07 -14.16 3.63
N PHE A 19 2.43 -15.19 2.89
CA PHE A 19 1.50 -16.08 2.22
C PHE A 19 1.13 -17.22 3.17
N HIS A 20 -0.15 -17.34 3.53
CA HIS A 20 -0.63 -18.38 4.44
C HIS A 20 -2.05 -18.84 4.09
N GLY A 21 -2.36 -20.11 4.36
CA GLY A 21 -3.66 -20.70 4.10
C GLY A 21 -3.66 -22.22 4.30
N THR A 22 -4.84 -22.81 4.22
CA THR A 22 -5.05 -24.27 4.30
C THR A 22 -4.74 -25.01 3.01
N THR A 23 -4.61 -24.28 1.89
CA THR A 23 -4.18 -24.80 0.59
C THR A 23 -2.86 -24.13 0.19
N PRO A 24 -2.13 -24.65 -0.83
CA PRO A 24 -0.91 -24.01 -1.32
C PRO A 24 -1.11 -22.51 -1.62
N ARG A 25 -0.05 -21.74 -1.38
CA ARG A 25 -0.08 -20.26 -1.48
C ARG A 25 1.04 -19.70 -2.33
N GLU A 26 1.87 -20.56 -2.88
CA GLU A 26 2.91 -20.21 -3.81
C GLU A 26 2.29 -19.73 -5.12
N PRO A 27 2.82 -18.64 -5.71
CA PRO A 27 2.13 -17.95 -6.81
C PRO A 27 1.89 -18.80 -8.06
N TRP A 28 2.77 -19.76 -8.35
CA TRP A 28 2.63 -20.67 -9.49
C TRP A 28 1.39 -21.57 -9.41
N HIS A 29 0.82 -21.79 -8.21
CA HIS A 29 -0.46 -22.49 -8.07
C HIS A 29 -1.66 -21.67 -8.56
N PHE A 30 -1.48 -20.39 -8.87
CA PHE A 30 -2.51 -19.45 -9.32
C PHE A 30 -2.31 -18.99 -10.78
N GLY A 31 -1.40 -19.64 -11.52
CA GLY A 31 -1.11 -19.37 -12.93
C GLY A 31 0.10 -18.45 -13.15
N GLU A 32 0.65 -18.51 -14.36
CA GLU A 32 1.87 -17.77 -14.74
C GLU A 32 1.72 -16.25 -14.59
N GLU A 33 0.54 -15.70 -14.88
CA GLU A 33 0.25 -14.28 -14.70
C GLU A 33 0.31 -13.88 -13.22
N ALA A 34 -0.27 -14.68 -12.32
CA ALA A 34 -0.21 -14.42 -10.89
C ALA A 34 1.24 -14.51 -10.38
N GLU A 35 2.00 -15.49 -10.86
CA GLU A 35 3.42 -15.63 -10.54
C GLU A 35 4.23 -14.40 -10.96
N ALA A 36 4.06 -13.94 -12.21
CA ALA A 36 4.76 -12.77 -12.72
C ALA A 36 4.44 -11.51 -11.88
N ILE A 37 3.15 -11.26 -11.60
CA ILE A 37 2.74 -10.08 -10.81
C ILE A 37 3.31 -10.16 -9.39
N VAL A 38 3.21 -11.31 -8.71
CA VAL A 38 3.76 -11.46 -7.36
C VAL A 38 5.27 -11.25 -7.36
N ARG A 39 5.99 -11.77 -8.36
CA ARG A 39 7.44 -11.58 -8.50
C ARG A 39 7.82 -10.12 -8.63
N ASP A 40 7.08 -9.33 -9.42
CA ASP A 40 7.39 -7.91 -9.63
C ASP A 40 7.08 -7.07 -8.39
N TYR A 41 5.96 -7.32 -7.72
CA TYR A 41 5.65 -6.66 -6.44
C TYR A 41 6.64 -7.06 -5.33
N ALA A 42 7.13 -8.31 -5.33
CA ALA A 42 8.16 -8.73 -4.40
C ALA A 42 9.47 -7.98 -4.65
N LYS A 43 9.92 -7.84 -5.91
CA LYS A 43 11.10 -7.04 -6.25
C LYS A 43 10.96 -5.58 -5.79
N GLU A 44 9.81 -4.96 -6.01
CA GLU A 44 9.56 -3.59 -5.55
C GLU A 44 9.59 -3.46 -4.03
N ARG A 45 9.00 -4.42 -3.30
CA ARG A 45 9.12 -4.45 -1.83
C ARG A 45 10.58 -4.54 -1.40
N TYR A 46 11.38 -5.37 -2.06
CA TYR A 46 12.82 -5.49 -1.77
C TYR A 46 13.58 -4.22 -2.10
N ARG A 47 13.19 -3.49 -3.15
CA ARG A 47 13.71 -2.15 -3.47
C ARG A 47 13.42 -1.14 -2.36
N LEU A 48 12.24 -1.23 -1.73
CA LEU A 48 11.82 -0.38 -0.62
C LEU A 48 12.34 -0.84 0.76
N LEU A 49 13.11 -1.91 0.87
CA LEU A 49 13.60 -2.40 2.18
C LEU A 49 14.34 -1.33 3.00
N PRO A 50 15.24 -0.50 2.44
CA PRO A 50 15.89 0.55 3.23
C PRO A 50 14.87 1.51 3.85
N TYR A 51 13.87 1.93 3.08
CA TYR A 51 12.78 2.79 3.54
C TYR A 51 11.93 2.12 4.64
N LEU A 52 11.48 0.88 4.40
CA LEU A 52 10.67 0.13 5.37
C LEU A 52 11.44 -0.13 6.67
N TYR A 53 12.75 -0.38 6.58
CA TYR A 53 13.58 -0.63 7.74
C TYR A 53 13.78 0.64 8.58
N SER A 54 13.97 1.80 7.95
CA SER A 54 13.98 3.09 8.66
C SER A 54 12.69 3.33 9.44
N TYR A 55 11.53 3.01 8.85
CA TYR A 55 10.25 3.11 9.56
C TYR A 55 10.06 2.06 10.65
N ALA A 56 10.58 0.84 10.46
CA ALA A 56 10.56 -0.18 11.51
C ALA A 56 11.39 0.24 12.73
N GLU A 57 12.54 0.89 12.51
CA GLU A 57 13.39 1.44 13.56
C GLU A 57 12.68 2.58 14.32
N ARG A 58 12.09 3.54 13.59
CA ARG A 58 11.25 4.60 14.17
C ARG A 58 10.13 4.01 15.02
N ALA A 59 9.41 3.02 14.49
CA ALA A 59 8.33 2.35 15.20
C ALA A 59 8.77 1.71 16.51
N ALA A 60 9.95 1.08 16.52
CA ALA A 60 10.51 0.49 17.74
C ALA A 60 10.87 1.54 18.81
N ARG A 61 11.25 2.76 18.41
CA ARG A 61 11.61 3.84 19.34
C ARG A 61 10.42 4.64 19.86
N THR A 62 9.45 4.94 19.00
CA THR A 62 8.38 5.91 19.31
C THR A 62 7.02 5.27 19.50
N GLY A 63 6.84 4.02 19.05
CA GLY A 63 5.53 3.37 18.99
C GLY A 63 4.66 3.79 17.81
N LEU A 64 5.10 4.71 16.95
CA LEU A 64 4.36 5.09 15.74
C LEU A 64 4.37 3.94 14.72
N PRO A 65 3.23 3.60 14.10
CA PRO A 65 3.17 2.47 13.21
C PRO A 65 3.86 2.75 11.86
N VAL A 66 4.30 1.69 11.18
CA VAL A 66 4.77 1.76 9.79
C VAL A 66 3.61 1.95 8.82
N MET A 67 2.45 1.37 9.13
CA MET A 67 1.20 1.54 8.40
C MET A 67 0.37 2.59 9.14
N ARG A 68 0.16 3.75 8.52
CA ARG A 68 -0.35 4.94 9.20
C ARG A 68 -1.69 5.34 8.59
N PRO A 69 -2.78 5.36 9.37
CA PRO A 69 -4.05 5.87 8.86
C PRO A 69 -3.89 7.37 8.54
N LEU A 70 -4.63 7.88 7.55
CA LEU A 70 -4.44 9.27 7.12
C LEU A 70 -4.67 10.27 8.27
N VAL A 71 -5.66 10.01 9.12
CA VAL A 71 -5.95 10.85 10.30
C VAL A 71 -4.77 11.00 11.27
N LEU A 72 -3.80 10.09 11.26
CA LEU A 72 -2.59 10.21 12.10
C LEU A 72 -1.63 11.27 11.57
N GLU A 73 -1.57 11.47 10.26
CA GLU A 73 -0.64 12.42 9.62
C GLU A 73 -1.33 13.73 9.21
N PHE A 74 -2.66 13.70 9.06
CA PHE A 74 -3.48 14.83 8.63
C PHE A 74 -4.64 15.06 9.62
N GLU A 75 -4.30 15.39 10.87
CA GLU A 75 -5.26 15.53 11.97
C GLU A 75 -6.31 16.64 11.73
N ASP A 76 -5.92 17.71 11.04
CA ASP A 76 -6.79 18.86 10.73
C ASP A 76 -7.64 18.65 9.45
N ASP A 77 -7.46 17.53 8.76
CA ASP A 77 -8.20 17.20 7.54
C ASP A 77 -9.43 16.34 7.87
N PRO A 78 -10.65 16.91 7.80
CA PRO A 78 -11.86 16.16 8.12
C PRO A 78 -12.14 15.02 7.13
N ALA A 79 -11.63 15.09 5.90
CA ALA A 79 -11.78 13.99 4.95
C ALA A 79 -10.90 12.80 5.35
N ALA A 80 -9.67 13.04 5.81
CA ALA A 80 -8.75 12.01 6.27
C ALA A 80 -9.33 11.15 7.42
N ALA A 81 -10.13 11.74 8.30
CA ALA A 81 -10.78 11.04 9.42
C ALA A 81 -11.76 9.94 8.98
N GLY A 82 -12.39 10.09 7.80
CA GLY A 82 -13.36 9.13 7.26
C GLY A 82 -12.75 8.02 6.42
N VAL A 83 -11.44 8.05 6.17
CA VAL A 83 -10.78 7.17 5.20
C VAL A 83 -10.25 5.90 5.86
N ASP A 84 -10.84 4.75 5.52
CA ASP A 84 -10.54 3.43 6.10
C ASP A 84 -10.01 2.39 5.08
N THR A 85 -9.96 2.76 3.80
CA THR A 85 -9.59 1.85 2.70
C THR A 85 -8.27 2.20 2.01
N GLN A 86 -7.50 3.14 2.55
CA GLN A 86 -6.16 3.53 2.12
C GLN A 86 -5.36 4.03 3.32
N LEU A 87 -4.04 4.05 3.21
CA LEU A 87 -3.14 4.45 4.28
C LEU A 87 -1.83 4.99 3.74
N LEU A 88 -0.99 5.53 4.62
CA LEU A 88 0.42 5.77 4.34
C LEU A 88 1.28 4.59 4.82
N LEU A 89 2.19 4.14 3.97
CA LEU A 89 3.26 3.22 4.32
C LEU A 89 4.51 4.07 4.57
N GLY A 90 4.85 4.29 5.84
CA GLY A 90 5.70 5.41 6.24
C GLY A 90 4.92 6.72 6.20
N GLU A 91 5.55 7.83 5.80
CA GLU A 91 4.90 9.15 5.74
C GLU A 91 4.73 9.63 4.28
N GLU A 92 5.49 9.04 3.34
CA GLU A 92 5.61 9.54 1.97
C GLU A 92 4.85 8.71 0.92
N ILE A 93 4.50 7.45 1.23
CA ILE A 93 3.90 6.53 0.26
C ILE A 93 2.43 6.28 0.62
N LEU A 94 1.52 6.81 -0.18
CA LEU A 94 0.09 6.51 -0.08
C LEU A 94 -0.25 5.21 -0.83
N VAL A 95 -0.92 4.30 -0.13
CA VAL A 95 -1.32 3.00 -0.66
C VAL A 95 -2.83 2.86 -0.60
N ALA A 96 -3.45 2.73 -1.77
CA ALA A 96 -4.88 2.52 -1.94
C ALA A 96 -5.15 1.20 -2.70
N PRO A 97 -5.29 0.06 -1.99
CA PRO A 97 -5.49 -1.24 -2.65
C PRO A 97 -6.81 -1.30 -3.42
N ILE A 98 -6.82 -2.06 -4.52
CA ILE A 98 -8.07 -2.42 -5.21
C ILE A 98 -8.77 -3.52 -4.41
N LEU A 99 -9.88 -3.18 -3.77
CA LEU A 99 -10.66 -4.08 -2.91
C LEU A 99 -11.86 -4.72 -3.60
N ARG A 100 -12.29 -4.19 -4.74
CA ARG A 100 -13.44 -4.68 -5.51
C ARG A 100 -13.01 -5.15 -6.91
N PRO A 101 -13.71 -6.14 -7.49
CA PRO A 101 -13.51 -6.52 -8.88
C PRO A 101 -13.70 -5.31 -9.82
N GLY A 102 -12.99 -5.30 -10.95
CA GLY A 102 -13.09 -4.24 -11.96
C GLY A 102 -11.98 -3.20 -11.92
N GLY A 103 -11.09 -3.24 -10.92
CA GLY A 103 -9.78 -2.59 -11.00
C GLY A 103 -9.74 -1.07 -10.80
N ARG A 104 -10.89 -0.42 -10.54
CA ARG A 104 -10.97 1.03 -10.34
C ARG A 104 -11.60 1.34 -8.98
N ARG A 105 -11.11 2.39 -8.35
CA ARG A 105 -11.66 2.95 -7.13
C ARG A 105 -11.33 4.44 -7.08
N GLU A 106 -12.11 5.16 -6.29
CA GLU A 106 -11.76 6.50 -5.86
C GLU A 106 -10.64 6.44 -4.80
N VAL A 107 -9.71 7.39 -4.87
CA VAL A 107 -8.63 7.56 -3.92
C VAL A 107 -8.62 9.01 -3.44
N TYR A 108 -8.72 9.21 -2.13
CA TYR A 108 -8.56 10.53 -1.53
C TYR A 108 -7.09 10.89 -1.41
N LEU A 109 -6.67 12.03 -1.92
CA LEU A 109 -5.32 12.55 -1.73
C LEU A 109 -5.37 13.71 -0.72
N PRO A 110 -4.72 13.60 0.44
CA PRO A 110 -4.57 14.72 1.38
C PRO A 110 -3.84 15.91 0.74
N GLU A 111 -3.89 17.08 1.38
CA GLU A 111 -3.22 18.28 0.88
C GLU A 111 -1.74 18.04 0.52
N GLY A 112 -1.28 18.61 -0.60
CA GLY A 112 0.08 18.47 -1.10
C GLY A 112 0.14 18.13 -2.58
N GLU A 113 1.34 17.81 -3.08
CA GLU A 113 1.56 17.31 -4.43
C GLU A 113 1.86 15.81 -4.38
N TRP A 114 1.06 15.02 -5.09
CA TRP A 114 1.21 13.57 -5.15
C TRP A 114 1.68 13.14 -6.53
N VAL A 115 2.55 12.13 -6.55
CA VAL A 115 3.02 11.52 -7.79
C VAL A 115 2.60 10.06 -7.79
N ASP A 116 1.88 9.65 -8.83
CA ASP A 116 1.58 8.24 -9.06
C ASP A 116 2.89 7.48 -9.28
N TYR A 117 3.18 6.53 -8.39
CA TYR A 117 4.46 5.82 -8.32
C TYR A 117 4.82 5.07 -9.61
N TRP A 118 3.82 4.65 -10.39
CA TRP A 118 4.03 3.80 -11.56
C TRP A 118 4.08 4.60 -12.86
N SER A 119 3.22 5.59 -13.00
CA SER A 119 3.07 6.40 -14.22
C SER A 119 3.85 7.71 -14.18
N GLY A 120 4.22 8.20 -12.98
CA GLY A 120 4.83 9.51 -12.79
C GLY A 120 3.86 10.68 -12.96
N ALA A 121 2.55 10.42 -13.13
CA ALA A 121 1.53 11.45 -13.21
C ALA A 121 1.46 12.25 -11.90
N ARG A 122 1.29 13.57 -12.02
CA ARG A 122 1.16 14.48 -10.88
C ARG A 122 -0.29 14.78 -10.58
N HIS A 123 -0.63 14.80 -9.31
CA HIS A 123 -1.97 15.08 -8.81
C HIS A 123 -1.90 16.12 -7.69
N GLU A 124 -2.78 17.11 -7.73
CA GLU A 124 -3.01 18.01 -6.60
C GLU A 124 -3.82 17.27 -5.52
N GLY A 125 -3.40 17.43 -4.28
CA GLY A 125 -4.06 16.94 -3.08
C GLY A 125 -5.28 17.75 -2.66
N GLY A 126 -5.84 17.39 -1.50
CA GLY A 126 -7.07 17.96 -0.96
C GLY A 126 -8.34 17.49 -1.68
N ARG A 127 -8.26 16.40 -2.46
CA ARG A 127 -9.34 15.93 -3.34
C ARG A 127 -9.26 14.43 -3.60
N SER A 128 -10.41 13.87 -3.97
CA SER A 128 -10.47 12.53 -4.55
C SER A 128 -10.13 12.53 -6.05
N ILE A 129 -9.49 11.45 -6.51
CA ILE A 129 -9.22 11.14 -7.93
C ILE A 129 -9.71 9.74 -8.31
#